data_AF-A0A378AY27-F1
#
_entry.id   AF-A0A378AY27-F1
#
_cell.length_a   1.000
_cell.length_b   1.000
_cell.length_c   1.000
_cell.angle_alpha   90.00
_cell.angle_beta   90.00
_cell.angle_gamma   90.00
#
_symmetry.space_group_name_H-M   'P 1'
#
loop_
_entity.id
_entity.type
_entity.pdbx_description
1 polymer ?
#
loop_
_entity_poly.entity_id
_entity_poly.type
_entity_poly.pdbx_seq_one_letter_code
_entity_poly.pdbx_strand_id
1 'polypeptide(L)' 'MAAASELGFDAEYEPDEQLLILFRLDEETHSFYGKDHMVGGLRFLRSELAYVAAMHPDTLDDWSETGLKALCLLAGEKL' A
#
# COMPACT_ATOMS: atom_id res chain seq x y z
N MET A 1 -4.82 0.28 6.08
CA MET A 1 -5.08 -0.71 5.00
C MET A 1 -5.91 -0.20 3.81
N ALA A 2 -6.56 0.98 3.86
CA ALA A 2 -7.37 1.48 2.74
C ALA A 2 -6.60 1.58 1.40
N ALA A 3 -5.37 2.08 1.43
CA ALA A 3 -4.51 2.21 0.25
C ALA A 3 -4.18 0.88 -0.46
N ALA A 4 -3.97 -0.19 0.31
CA ALA A 4 -3.67 -1.51 -0.26
C ALA A 4 -4.90 -2.03 -1.03
N SER A 5 -6.08 -1.95 -0.42
CA SER A 5 -7.33 -2.41 -1.03
C SER A 5 -7.69 -1.67 -2.32
N GLU A 6 -7.38 -0.37 -2.44
CA GLU A 6 -7.63 0.43 -3.66
C GLU A 6 -6.72 0.00 -4.82
N LEU A 7 -5.52 -0.49 -4.49
CA LEU A 7 -4.59 -1.14 -5.43
C LEU A 7 -4.90 -2.64 -5.64
N GLY A 8 -5.95 -3.16 -5.01
CA GLY A 8 -6.33 -4.57 -5.05
C GLY A 8 -5.44 -5.49 -4.20
N PHE A 9 -4.60 -4.94 -3.33
CA PHE A 9 -3.83 -5.71 -2.35
C PHE A 9 -4.62 -5.96 -1.06
N ASP A 10 -4.59 -7.20 -0.63
CA ASP A 10 -4.81 -7.58 0.76
C ASP A 10 -3.53 -7.31 1.57
N ALA A 11 -3.69 -7.05 2.86
CA ALA A 11 -2.56 -6.84 3.77
C ALA A 11 -2.70 -7.64 5.05
N GLU A 12 -1.63 -8.30 5.46
CA GLU A 12 -1.49 -8.98 6.73
C GLU A 12 -0.37 -8.33 7.55
N TYR A 13 -0.61 -8.19 8.86
CA TYR A 13 0.34 -7.58 9.78
C TYR A 13 0.60 -8.51 10.96
N GLU A 14 1.88 -8.87 11.16
CA GLU A 14 2.35 -9.68 12.28
C GLU A 14 3.23 -8.82 13.20
N PRO A 15 2.69 -8.32 14.33
CA PRO A 15 3.38 -7.37 15.19
C PRO A 15 4.63 -7.93 15.85
N ASP A 16 4.58 -9.19 16.27
CA ASP A 16 5.66 -9.87 16.99
C ASP A 16 6.88 -10.08 16.07
N GLU A 17 6.62 -10.28 14.78
CA GLU A 17 7.66 -10.45 13.75
C GLU A 17 8.06 -9.13 13.08
N GLN A 18 7.38 -8.03 13.40
CA GLN A 18 7.53 -6.74 12.70
C GLN A 18 7.43 -6.93 11.18
N LEU A 19 6.39 -7.65 10.75
CA LEU A 19 6.20 -8.09 9.39
C LEU A 19 4.90 -7.53 8.82
N LEU A 20 5.01 -6.87 7.67
CA LEU A 20 3.89 -6.51 6.81
C LEU A 20 3.95 -7.34 5.54
N ILE A 21 2.85 -7.99 5.19
CA ILE A 21 2.69 -8.77 3.96
C ILE A 21 1.62 -8.09 3.11
N LEU A 22 1.93 -7.83 1.85
CA LEU A 22 1.01 -7.34 0.84
C LEU A 22 0.89 -8.39 -0.27
N PHE A 23 -0.32 -8.77 -0.64
CA PHE A 23 -0.57 -9.77 -1.68
C PHE A 23 -1.84 -9.47 -2.45
N ARG A 24 -1.90 -9.95 -3.69
CA ARG A 24 -3.11 -9.96 -4.51
C ARG A 24 -3.11 -11.17 -5.43
N LEU A 25 -4.28 -11.55 -5.93
CA LEU A 25 -4.41 -12.71 -6.80
C LEU A 25 -3.51 -12.55 -8.04
N ASP A 26 -2.87 -13.65 -8.44
CA ASP A 26 -2.01 -13.74 -9.63
C ASP A 26 -0.71 -12.91 -9.61
N GLU A 27 -0.31 -12.36 -8.46
CA GLU A 27 0.95 -11.63 -8.31
C GLU A 27 1.83 -12.14 -7.17
N GLU A 28 3.10 -11.70 -7.18
CA GLU A 28 4.06 -12.03 -6.13
C GLU A 28 3.64 -11.41 -4.79
N THR A 29 3.86 -12.15 -3.70
CA THR A 29 3.67 -11.64 -2.34
C THR A 29 4.86 -10.75 -1.95
N HIS A 30 4.57 -9.57 -1.41
CA HIS A 30 5.58 -8.61 -0.96
C HIS A 30 5.64 -8.57 0.56
N SER A 31 6.73 -9.06 1.13
CA SER A 31 6.98 -9.09 2.58
C SER A 31 8.00 -8.04 3.00
N PHE A 32 7.67 -7.26 4.02
CA PHE A 32 8.52 -6.22 4.59
C PHE A 32 8.80 -6.54 6.05
N TYR A 33 10.07 -6.63 6.43
CA TYR A 33 10.51 -7.06 7.76
C TYR A 33 11.20 -5.96 8.57
N GLY A 34 11.22 -6.15 9.88
CA GLY A 34 12.02 -5.34 10.82
C GLY A 34 11.42 -3.97 11.07
N LYS A 35 12.12 -3.12 11.82
CA LYS A 35 11.58 -1.85 12.36
C LYS A 35 10.93 -0.90 11.34
N ASP A 36 11.33 -0.99 10.07
CA ASP A 36 10.88 -0.10 8.99
C ASP A 36 9.88 -0.78 8.03
N HIS A 37 9.35 -1.96 8.38
CA HIS A 37 8.41 -2.74 7.55
C HIS A 37 7.26 -1.90 6.98
N MET A 38 6.62 -1.09 7.82
CA MET A 38 5.51 -0.23 7.42
C MET A 38 5.93 0.90 6.47
N VAL A 39 7.12 1.45 6.68
CA VAL A 39 7.70 2.48 5.81
C VAL A 39 8.03 1.87 4.45
N GLY A 40 8.58 0.65 4.44
CA GLY A 40 8.85 -0.13 3.24
C GLY A 40 7.57 -0.41 2.44
N GLY A 41 6.55 -0.97 3.10
CA GLY A 41 5.26 -1.25 2.46
C GLY A 41 4.58 -0.01 1.92
N LEU A 42 4.61 1.11 2.67
CA LEU A 42 4.06 2.37 2.19
C LEU A 42 4.81 2.91 0.97
N ARG A 43 6.14 2.79 0.94
CA ARG A 43 6.95 3.18 -0.22
C ARG A 43 6.66 2.31 -1.45
N PHE A 44 6.42 1.02 -1.24
CA PHE A 44 6.00 0.10 -2.30
C PHE A 44 4.64 0.51 -2.87
N LEU A 45 3.61 0.67 -2.03
CA LEU A 45 2.27 1.06 -2.47
C LEU A 45 2.26 2.41 -3.21
N ARG A 46 3.11 3.37 -2.81
CA ARG A 46 3.31 4.63 -3.53
C ARG A 46 3.87 4.43 -4.94
N SER A 47 4.82 3.49 -5.09
CA SER A 47 5.42 3.16 -6.38
C SER A 47 4.41 2.47 -7.30
N GLU A 48 3.64 1.53 -6.78
CA GLU A 48 2.56 0.85 -7.51
C GLU A 48 1.49 1.83 -8.00
N LEU A 49 1.05 2.77 -7.15
CA LEU A 49 0.13 3.83 -7.58
C LEU A 49 0.74 4.64 -8.73
N ALA A 50 1.98 5.10 -8.60
CA ALA A 50 2.62 5.90 -9.65
C ALA A 50 2.71 5.14 -10.98
N TYR A 51 2.93 3.82 -10.92
CA TYR A 51 2.91 2.95 -12.08
C TYR A 51 1.52 2.84 -12.71
N VAL A 52 0.49 2.50 -11.93
CA VAL A 52 -0.90 2.38 -12.42
C VAL A 52 -1.39 3.71 -13.01
N ALA A 53 -1.12 4.83 -12.32
CA ALA A 53 -1.45 6.17 -12.77
C ALA A 53 -0.82 6.51 -14.14
N ALA A 54 0.43 6.10 -14.37
CA ALA A 54 1.12 6.33 -15.63
C ALA A 54 0.61 5.43 -16.77
N MET A 55 0.19 4.21 -16.46
CA MET A 55 -0.26 3.21 -17.44
C MET A 55 -1.75 3.31 -17.77
N HIS A 56 -2.56 3.75 -16.80
CA HIS A 56 -4.02 3.78 -16.88
C HIS A 56 -4.54 5.13 -16.36
N PRO A 57 -4.24 6.24 -17.04
CA PRO A 57 -4.60 7.57 -16.56
C PRO A 57 -6.10 7.77 -16.34
N ASP A 58 -6.94 7.02 -17.08
CA ASP A 58 -8.41 7.09 -16.95
C ASP A 58 -8.96 6.39 -15.70
N THR A 59 -8.15 5.61 -14.98
CA THR A 59 -8.57 4.84 -13.79
C THR A 59 -8.31 5.57 -12.47
N LEU A 60 -7.61 6.72 -12.51
CA LEU A 60 -7.30 7.52 -11.32
C LEU A 60 -8.54 8.15 -10.68
N ASP A 61 -9.55 8.47 -11.48
CA ASP A 61 -10.80 9.08 -11.00
C ASP A 61 -11.68 8.11 -10.20
N ASP A 62 -11.39 6.80 -10.26
CA ASP A 62 -12.16 5.75 -9.58
C ASP A 62 -11.72 5.52 -8.12
N TRP A 63 -10.64 6.16 -7.67
CA TRP A 63 -10.04 5.88 -6.36
C TRP A 63 -10.61 6.79 -5.27
N SER A 64 -10.83 6.24 -4.07
CA SER A 64 -11.36 7.06 -2.99
C SER A 64 -10.35 8.10 -2.50
N GLU A 65 -10.84 9.27 -2.08
CA GLU A 65 -10.01 10.31 -1.45
C GLU A 65 -9.24 9.77 -0.23
N THR A 66 -9.81 8.77 0.46
CA THR A 66 -9.18 8.10 1.60
C THR A 66 -8.00 7.23 1.16
N GLY A 67 -8.14 6.50 0.05
CA GLY A 67 -7.06 5.73 -0.58
C GLY A 67 -5.88 6.61 -1.00
N LEU A 68 -6.19 7.71 -1.68
CA LEU A 68 -5.19 8.71 -2.10
C LEU A 68 -4.48 9.34 -0.89
N LYS A 69 -5.22 9.70 0.17
CA LYS A 69 -4.63 10.27 1.40
C LYS A 69 -3.79 9.26 2.19
N ALA A 70 -4.23 8.00 2.29
CA ALA A 70 -3.49 6.95 2.96
C ALA A 70 -2.12 6.69 2.30
N LEU A 71 -2.01 6.91 0.98
CA LEU A 71 -0.76 6.88 0.24
C LEU A 71 0.09 8.14 0.45
N CYS A 72 -0.45 9.27 0.92
CA CYS A 72 0.26 10.54 1.07
C CYS A 72 0.72 10.90 2.50
N LEU A 73 0.41 10.14 3.55
CA LEU A 73 0.73 10.57 4.93
C LEU A 73 2.25 10.72 5.19
N LEU A 74 2.69 11.81 5.87
CA LEU A 74 2.48 12.08 7.31
C LEU A 74 2.09 13.52 7.70
N ALA A 75 1.15 13.62 8.65
CA ALA A 75 1.38 14.22 9.97
C ALA A 75 0.30 13.74 10.98
N GLY A 76 0.69 12.89 11.95
CA GLY A 76 -0.04 12.74 13.22
C GLY A 76 -0.75 11.42 13.55
N GLU A 77 -0.98 10.49 12.63
CA GLU A 77 -1.78 9.28 12.95
C GLU A 77 -1.05 7.94 12.77
N LYS A 78 -1.37 7.02 13.69
CA LYS A 78 -0.85 5.66 13.79
C LYS A 78 -1.56 4.75 12.78
N LEU A 79 -0.80 3.76 12.34
CA LEU A 79 -1.20 2.61 11.52
C LEU A 79 -2.33 1.79 12.13
#